data_AF-A0A943XLX0-F1
#
_entry.id   AF-A0A943XLX0-F1
#
_cell.length_a   1.000
_cell.length_b   1.000
_cell.length_c   1.000
_cell.angle_alpha   90.00
_cell.angle_beta   90.00
_cell.angle_gamma   90.00
#
_symmetry.space_group_name_H-M   'P 1'
#
loop_
_entity.id
_entity.type
_entity.pdbx_description
1 polymer ?
#
loop_
_entity_poly.entity_id
_entity_poly.type
_entity_poly.pdbx_seq_one_letter_code
_entity_poly.pdbx_strand_id
1 'polypeptide(L)'
;MKSRKATSLLSLLLLCTALLLSGCGNKTSSNAKSVSEMADLIKSSMSFDYYPDMEADSEVLETIFGLTPDMYDDYFCEIPAISVLSDTLLIVKPADGKKDAVLSALQSYLDYEQNEAMQYPVNAVQAKASTVYEAGGYIYYLALFGDVSTAESDDAQLLSLCQDRIKEIEKIIDEAD
;
A
#
# COMPACT_ATOMS: atom_id res chain seq x y z
N MET A 1 -66.76 -48.85 2.49
CA MET A 1 -65.60 -48.85 3.42
C MET A 1 -64.61 -49.89 2.90
N LYS A 2 -63.66 -49.59 1.99
CA LYS A 2 -62.41 -48.81 2.07
C LYS A 2 -61.39 -49.37 3.08
N SER A 3 -60.52 -50.25 2.59
CA SER A 3 -59.10 -50.28 2.97
C SER A 3 -58.27 -50.88 1.82
N ARG A 4 -57.42 -50.01 1.25
CA ARG A 4 -56.35 -50.32 0.31
C ARG A 4 -55.09 -50.63 1.13
N LYS A 5 -54.17 -51.44 0.58
CA LYS A 5 -52.76 -51.07 0.31
C LYS A 5 -51.94 -52.32 -0.02
N ALA A 6 -51.34 -52.34 -1.21
CA ALA A 6 -50.23 -53.22 -1.55
C ALA A 6 -49.30 -52.45 -2.50
N THR A 7 -48.01 -52.45 -2.12
CA THR A 7 -46.78 -52.27 -2.92
C THR A 7 -46.61 -50.94 -3.69
N SER A 8 -45.43 -50.40 -4.03
CA SER A 8 -44.03 -50.80 -3.97
C SER A 8 -43.16 -49.52 -4.01
N LEU A 9 -41.86 -49.68 -3.77
CA LEU A 9 -40.79 -48.68 -3.75
C LEU A 9 -40.49 -47.97 -5.10
N LEU A 10 -39.67 -46.91 -4.97
CA LEU A 10 -38.54 -46.49 -5.84
C LEU A 10 -38.71 -45.24 -6.74
N SER A 11 -38.11 -44.14 -6.24
CA SER A 11 -37.15 -43.23 -6.90
C SER A 11 -37.49 -42.36 -8.12
N LEU A 12 -37.04 -41.09 -7.97
CA LEU A 12 -36.45 -40.18 -8.98
C LEU A 12 -37.40 -39.42 -9.91
N LEU A 13 -37.40 -38.07 -9.84
CA LEU A 13 -36.84 -37.17 -10.86
C LEU A 13 -37.32 -35.69 -10.69
N LEU A 14 -36.33 -34.77 -10.71
CA LEU A 14 -36.33 -33.36 -11.17
C LEU A 14 -37.35 -32.35 -10.61
N LEU A 15 -36.83 -31.29 -9.94
CA LEU A 15 -36.99 -29.93 -10.46
C LEU A 15 -35.92 -28.96 -9.92
N CYS A 16 -35.36 -28.21 -10.87
CA CYS A 16 -34.34 -27.18 -10.76
C CYS A 16 -34.68 -26.07 -9.75
N THR A 17 -33.65 -25.49 -9.12
CA THR A 17 -33.40 -24.04 -9.14
C THR A 17 -32.04 -23.75 -8.49
N ALA A 18 -30.99 -23.81 -9.31
CA ALA A 18 -29.76 -23.08 -9.04
C ALA A 18 -30.06 -21.59 -9.30
N LEU A 19 -30.21 -20.81 -8.23
CA LEU A 19 -30.13 -19.34 -8.33
C LEU A 19 -28.65 -18.97 -8.21
N LEU A 20 -28.04 -18.85 -9.39
CA LEU A 20 -26.90 -17.98 -9.62
C LEU A 20 -27.36 -16.52 -9.52
N LEU A 21 -26.38 -15.65 -9.25
CA LEU A 21 -26.41 -14.17 -9.32
C LEU A 21 -26.75 -13.45 -8.00
N SER A 22 -25.76 -13.38 -7.12
CA SER A 22 -25.50 -12.16 -6.35
C SER A 22 -24.10 -11.65 -6.69
N GLY A 23 -23.92 -11.29 -7.96
CA GLY A 23 -22.89 -10.34 -8.34
C GLY A 23 -23.36 -8.94 -7.94
N CYS A 24 -23.14 -8.57 -6.68
CA CYS A 24 -23.06 -7.16 -6.30
C CYS A 24 -21.62 -6.72 -6.55
N GLY A 25 -21.31 -6.46 -7.82
CA GLY A 25 -20.21 -5.58 -8.15
C GLY A 25 -20.60 -4.20 -7.62
N ASN A 26 -20.15 -3.89 -6.41
CA ASN A 26 -20.35 -2.58 -5.82
C ASN A 26 -19.42 -1.61 -6.56
N LYS A 27 -19.90 -1.09 -7.70
CA LYS A 27 -19.33 0.12 -8.31
C LYS A 27 -19.72 1.30 -7.44
N THR A 28 -19.08 1.40 -6.28
CA THR A 28 -18.89 2.68 -5.64
C THR A 28 -17.84 3.39 -6.48
N SER A 29 -18.28 4.11 -7.52
CA SER A 29 -17.45 5.19 -8.06
C SER A 29 -17.45 6.31 -7.01
N SER A 30 -16.67 6.14 -5.94
CA SER A 30 -16.06 7.28 -5.29
C SER A 30 -15.10 7.89 -6.31
N ASN A 31 -15.10 9.21 -6.46
CA ASN A 31 -14.04 9.90 -7.17
C ASN A 31 -12.78 9.88 -6.30
N ALA A 32 -12.25 8.68 -6.03
CA ALA A 32 -10.96 8.53 -5.36
C ALA A 32 -9.90 9.16 -6.27
N LYS A 33 -9.08 10.04 -5.69
CA LYS A 33 -7.91 10.61 -6.38
C LYS A 33 -7.06 9.49 -6.93
N SER A 34 -6.54 9.64 -8.15
CA SER A 34 -5.54 8.72 -8.71
C SER A 34 -4.24 8.73 -7.89
N VAL A 35 -3.38 7.74 -8.09
CA VAL A 35 -2.06 7.67 -7.43
C VAL A 35 -1.21 8.91 -7.72
N SER A 36 -1.28 9.46 -8.94
CA SER A 36 -0.58 10.70 -9.30
C SER A 36 -1.17 11.92 -8.58
N GLU A 37 -2.50 12.04 -8.49
CA GLU A 37 -3.14 13.14 -7.78
C GLU A 37 -2.86 13.09 -6.27
N MET A 38 -2.74 11.89 -5.69
CA MET A 38 -2.29 11.71 -4.31
C MET A 38 -0.83 12.11 -4.13
N ALA A 39 0.06 11.71 -5.03
CA ALA A 39 1.46 12.10 -4.98
C ALA A 39 1.62 13.63 -5.08
N ASP A 40 0.94 14.28 -6.03
CA ASP A 40 0.94 15.73 -6.18
C ASP A 40 0.40 16.45 -4.94
N LEU A 41 -0.65 15.91 -4.32
CA LEU A 41 -1.19 16.45 -3.08
C LEU A 41 -0.17 16.38 -1.93
N ILE A 42 0.47 15.24 -1.72
CA ILE A 42 1.51 15.06 -0.70
C ILE A 42 2.65 16.06 -0.94
N LYS A 43 3.22 16.06 -2.15
CA LYS A 43 4.33 16.93 -2.55
C LYS A 43 4.03 18.42 -2.36
N SER A 44 2.80 18.85 -2.63
CA SER A 44 2.40 20.26 -2.54
C SER A 44 1.97 20.69 -1.14
N SER A 45 1.65 19.75 -0.24
CA SER A 45 1.11 20.04 1.10
C SER A 45 2.13 19.86 2.22
N MET A 46 3.18 19.06 2.01
CA MET A 46 4.24 18.85 2.98
C MET A 46 5.06 20.13 3.24
N SER A 47 5.56 20.27 4.46
CA SER A 47 6.23 21.47 4.97
C SER A 47 7.76 21.45 4.80
N PHE A 48 8.30 20.40 4.21
CA PHE A 48 9.74 20.17 4.00
C PHE A 48 10.03 19.80 2.55
N ASP A 49 11.31 19.68 2.19
CA ASP A 49 11.73 19.44 0.81
C ASP A 49 11.47 18.00 0.37
N TYR A 50 11.07 17.84 -0.89
CA TYR A 50 10.89 16.56 -1.55
C TYR A 50 12.17 16.18 -2.31
N TYR A 51 12.77 15.04 -1.96
CA TYR A 51 14.05 14.59 -2.50
C TYR A 51 13.98 13.51 -3.58
N PRO A 52 12.99 12.61 -3.63
CA PRO A 52 12.87 11.70 -4.76
C PRO A 52 12.75 12.47 -6.08
N ASP A 53 13.46 12.04 -7.11
CA ASP A 53 13.57 12.75 -8.39
C ASP A 53 13.65 11.81 -9.60
N MET A 54 13.48 10.51 -9.36
CA MET A 54 13.48 9.48 -10.39
C MET A 54 12.25 8.59 -10.24
N GLU A 55 11.43 8.54 -11.29
CA GLU A 55 10.32 7.58 -11.39
C GLU A 55 10.87 6.15 -11.47
N ALA A 56 10.33 5.25 -10.64
CA ALA A 56 10.62 3.83 -10.68
C ALA A 56 9.61 3.10 -11.56
N ASP A 57 10.10 2.21 -12.43
CA ASP A 57 9.26 1.39 -13.30
C ASP A 57 8.84 0.06 -12.64
N SER A 58 8.07 -0.75 -13.37
CA SER A 58 7.59 -2.04 -12.88
C SER A 58 8.70 -3.04 -12.56
N GLU A 59 9.86 -2.96 -13.24
CA GLU A 59 11.00 -3.84 -12.98
C GLU A 59 11.66 -3.48 -11.64
N VAL A 60 11.75 -2.19 -11.34
CA VAL A 60 12.19 -1.70 -10.03
C VAL A 60 11.19 -2.10 -8.95
N LEU A 61 9.88 -1.95 -9.19
CA LEU A 61 8.83 -2.37 -8.25
C LEU A 61 8.94 -3.85 -7.86
N GLU A 62 9.13 -4.71 -8.85
CA GLU A 62 9.24 -6.16 -8.62
C GLU A 62 10.55 -6.51 -7.90
N THR A 63 11.67 -5.92 -8.33
CA THR A 63 13.00 -6.27 -7.82
C THR A 63 13.25 -5.75 -6.41
N ILE A 64 12.83 -4.51 -6.13
CA ILE A 64 13.14 -3.82 -4.86
C ILE A 64 12.03 -4.03 -3.84
N PHE A 65 10.77 -3.86 -4.26
CA PHE A 65 9.62 -3.86 -3.35
C PHE A 65 8.85 -5.18 -3.35
N GLY A 66 9.21 -6.13 -4.23
CA GLY A 66 8.51 -7.42 -4.35
C GLY A 66 7.11 -7.30 -4.95
N LEU A 67 6.81 -6.21 -5.66
CA LEU A 67 5.50 -5.94 -6.25
C LEU A 67 5.45 -6.38 -7.71
N THR A 68 4.82 -7.52 -7.99
CA THR A 68 4.63 -7.98 -9.38
C THR A 68 3.49 -7.22 -10.06
N PRO A 69 3.50 -7.06 -11.40
CA PRO A 69 2.47 -6.30 -12.12
C PRO A 69 1.02 -6.79 -11.96
N ASP A 70 0.78 -8.04 -11.54
CA ASP A 70 -0.57 -8.56 -11.29
C ASP A 70 -1.13 -8.21 -9.90
N MET A 71 -0.33 -7.56 -9.04
CA MET A 71 -0.71 -7.19 -7.68
C MET A 71 -1.42 -5.84 -7.59
N TYR A 72 -1.28 -4.97 -8.60
CA TYR A 72 -1.78 -3.60 -8.57
C TYR A 72 -2.50 -3.22 -9.87
N ASP A 73 -3.50 -2.35 -9.75
CA ASP A 73 -4.17 -1.72 -10.89
C ASP A 73 -3.42 -0.46 -11.37
N ASP A 74 -2.74 0.23 -10.45
CA ASP A 74 -2.01 1.46 -10.70
C ASP A 74 -0.98 1.70 -9.59
N TYR A 75 0.07 2.48 -9.87
CA TYR A 75 1.05 2.88 -8.86
C TYR A 75 1.69 4.23 -9.20
N PHE A 76 2.23 4.86 -8.17
CA PHE A 76 3.17 5.95 -8.28
C PHE A 76 4.40 5.58 -7.45
N CYS A 77 5.60 5.71 -8.01
CA CYS A 77 6.83 5.47 -7.27
C CYS A 77 7.93 6.41 -7.71
N GLU A 78 8.46 7.17 -6.76
CA GLU A 78 9.68 7.94 -6.97
C GLU A 78 10.69 7.62 -5.88
N ILE A 79 11.93 7.45 -6.33
CA ILE A 79 13.13 7.22 -5.53
C ILE A 79 14.19 8.27 -5.89
N PRO A 80 15.17 8.55 -5.02
CA PRO A 80 16.25 9.47 -5.31
C PRO A 80 17.24 8.84 -6.27
N ALA A 81 17.65 9.61 -7.28
CA ALA A 81 18.77 9.25 -8.15
C ALA A 81 20.10 9.19 -7.37
N ILE A 82 20.20 9.91 -6.24
CA ILE A 82 21.37 9.88 -5.36
C ILE A 82 21.22 8.77 -4.32
N SER A 83 21.98 7.70 -4.48
CA SER A 83 21.86 6.46 -3.69
C SER A 83 22.13 6.58 -2.18
N VAL A 84 22.63 7.73 -1.69
CA VAL A 84 22.83 7.93 -0.24
C VAL A 84 21.55 8.38 0.47
N LEU A 85 20.61 8.97 -0.28
CA LEU A 85 19.32 9.39 0.23
C LEU A 85 18.40 8.17 0.33
N SER A 86 17.70 8.03 1.45
CA SER A 86 16.74 6.94 1.67
C SER A 86 15.30 7.34 1.34
N ASP A 87 15.08 8.58 0.90
CA ASP A 87 13.72 9.07 0.72
C ASP A 87 12.99 8.24 -0.37
N THR A 88 11.74 7.88 -0.19
CA THR A 88 10.95 7.12 -1.17
C THR A 88 9.48 7.40 -0.93
N LEU A 89 8.76 7.69 -2.01
CA LEU A 89 7.30 7.70 -2.02
C LEU A 89 6.83 6.61 -2.98
N LEU A 90 6.13 5.62 -2.44
CA LEU A 90 5.46 4.59 -3.22
C LEU A 90 3.98 4.54 -2.81
N ILE A 91 3.10 4.68 -3.79
CA ILE A 91 1.65 4.62 -3.63
C ILE A 91 1.14 3.52 -4.55
N VAL A 92 0.45 2.54 -4.00
CA VAL A 92 -0.05 1.39 -4.74
C VAL A 92 -1.56 1.34 -4.65
N LYS A 93 -2.22 1.23 -5.81
CA LYS A 93 -3.62 0.83 -5.89
C LYS A 93 -3.68 -0.69 -6.06
N PRO A 94 -4.03 -1.48 -5.04
CA PRO A 94 -4.07 -2.92 -5.19
C PRO A 94 -5.12 -3.35 -6.20
N ALA A 95 -4.82 -4.37 -7.00
CA ALA A 95 -5.83 -5.04 -7.82
C ALA A 95 -6.84 -5.78 -6.94
N ASP A 96 -8.01 -6.11 -7.50
CA ASP A 96 -9.07 -6.83 -6.78
C ASP A 96 -8.55 -8.10 -6.08
N GLY A 97 -8.70 -8.15 -4.76
CA GLY A 97 -8.25 -9.29 -3.94
C GLY A 97 -6.73 -9.38 -3.71
N LYS A 98 -5.94 -8.38 -4.12
CA LYS A 98 -4.48 -8.36 -3.97
C LYS A 98 -3.97 -7.47 -2.84
N LYS A 99 -4.87 -6.80 -2.11
CA LYS A 99 -4.53 -5.92 -0.98
C LYS A 99 -3.53 -6.54 0.00
N ASP A 100 -3.82 -7.75 0.50
CA ASP A 100 -2.96 -8.43 1.48
C ASP A 100 -1.59 -8.79 0.90
N ALA A 101 -1.52 -9.10 -0.39
CA ALA A 101 -0.25 -9.41 -1.06
C ALA A 101 0.62 -8.15 -1.17
N VAL A 102 0.03 -7.01 -1.57
CA VAL A 102 0.73 -5.71 -1.61
C VAL A 102 1.20 -5.31 -0.22
N LEU A 103 0.33 -5.41 0.79
CA LEU A 103 0.69 -5.11 2.18
C LEU A 103 1.85 -5.98 2.67
N SER A 104 1.80 -7.28 2.38
CA SER A 104 2.86 -8.21 2.80
C SER A 104 4.20 -7.91 2.12
N ALA A 105 4.19 -7.55 0.83
CA ALA A 105 5.40 -7.20 0.10
C ALA A 105 6.05 -5.93 0.67
N LEU A 106 5.25 -4.87 0.85
CA LEU A 106 5.75 -3.61 1.41
C LEU A 106 6.19 -3.73 2.87
N GLN A 107 5.52 -4.55 3.68
CA GLN A 107 5.99 -4.81 5.04
C GLN A 107 7.27 -5.63 5.08
N SER A 108 7.44 -6.59 4.17
CA SER A 108 8.71 -7.32 4.06
C SER A 108 9.86 -6.39 3.66
N TYR A 109 9.59 -5.43 2.76
CA TYR A 109 10.55 -4.41 2.40
C TYR A 109 10.87 -3.47 3.57
N LEU A 110 9.85 -2.98 4.30
CA LEU A 110 10.06 -2.15 5.48
C LEU A 110 10.88 -2.88 6.56
N ASP A 111 10.56 -4.15 6.82
CA ASP A 111 11.30 -4.99 7.76
C ASP A 111 12.77 -5.14 7.35
N TYR A 112 13.04 -5.34 6.04
CA TYR A 112 14.40 -5.37 5.50
C TYR A 112 15.15 -4.05 5.73
N GLU A 113 14.53 -2.91 5.41
CA GLU A 113 15.14 -1.59 5.60
C GLU A 113 15.46 -1.31 7.08
N GLN A 114 14.55 -1.70 7.99
CA GLN A 114 14.71 -1.45 9.43
C GLN A 114 15.74 -2.34 10.12
N ASN A 115 15.96 -3.56 9.61
CA ASN A 115 16.76 -4.57 10.30
C ASN A 115 18.03 -4.98 9.57
N GLU A 116 18.09 -4.81 8.24
CA GLU A 116 19.15 -5.41 7.40
C GLU A 116 19.90 -4.39 6.53
N ALA A 117 19.23 -3.37 5.98
CA ALA A 117 19.77 -2.49 4.95
C ALA A 117 20.84 -1.47 5.41
N MET A 118 21.54 -1.70 6.53
CA MET A 118 22.42 -0.73 7.23
C MET A 118 23.61 -0.22 6.39
N GLN A 119 23.37 0.75 5.50
CA GLN A 119 24.39 1.40 4.68
C GLN A 119 24.98 2.66 5.35
N TYR A 120 24.15 3.50 5.96
CA TYR A 120 24.57 4.73 6.65
C TYR A 120 23.85 4.89 8.00
N PRO A 121 24.52 5.43 9.05
CA PRO A 121 23.89 5.60 10.37
C PRO A 121 22.60 6.43 10.35
N VAL A 122 22.57 7.52 9.58
CA VAL A 122 21.38 8.38 9.43
C VAL A 122 20.22 7.59 8.80
N ASN A 123 20.50 6.83 7.74
CA ASN A 123 19.50 6.01 7.04
C ASN A 123 18.90 4.94 7.97
N ALA A 124 19.70 4.37 8.89
CA ALA A 124 19.19 3.40 9.86
C ALA A 124 18.20 4.03 10.87
N VAL A 125 18.30 5.32 11.16
CA VAL A 125 17.33 6.04 11.99
C VAL A 125 16.09 6.41 11.18
N GLN A 126 16.27 6.86 9.93
CA GLN A 126 15.19 7.15 8.99
C GLN A 126 14.33 5.90 8.69
N ALA A 127 14.94 4.73 8.48
CA ALA A 127 14.24 3.46 8.27
C ALA A 127 13.28 3.13 9.43
N LYS A 128 13.68 3.40 10.69
CA LYS A 128 12.83 3.20 11.87
C LYS A 128 11.62 4.12 11.92
N ALA A 129 11.66 5.26 11.24
CA ALA A 129 10.52 6.17 11.12
C ALA A 129 9.64 5.85 9.90
N SER A 130 10.16 5.12 8.92
CA SER A 130 9.42 4.76 7.70
C SER A 130 8.21 3.88 8.03
N THR A 131 7.13 4.02 7.26
CA THR A 131 5.88 3.28 7.50
C THR A 131 5.28 2.71 6.23
N VAL A 132 4.53 1.62 6.40
CA VAL A 132 3.52 1.20 5.43
C VAL A 132 2.16 1.61 5.96
N TYR A 133 1.42 2.38 5.17
CA TYR A 133 0.16 3.02 5.57
C TYR A 133 -0.98 2.62 4.63
N GLU A 134 -2.18 2.32 5.14
CA GLU A 134 -3.35 1.95 4.34
C GLU A 134 -4.44 3.01 4.52
N ALA A 135 -4.82 3.69 3.43
CA ALA A 135 -5.88 4.70 3.41
C ALA A 135 -6.45 4.86 1.99
N GLY A 136 -7.72 5.22 1.86
CA GLY A 136 -8.34 5.54 0.57
C GLY A 136 -8.46 4.39 -0.44
N GLY A 137 -8.23 3.15 0.00
CA GLY A 137 -8.07 2.01 -0.90
C GLY A 137 -6.68 1.92 -1.55
N TYR A 138 -5.73 2.72 -1.09
CA TYR A 138 -4.32 2.69 -1.46
C TYR A 138 -3.47 2.15 -0.32
N ILE A 139 -2.28 1.66 -0.67
CA ILE A 139 -1.22 1.32 0.28
C ILE A 139 0.00 2.16 -0.05
N TYR A 140 0.54 2.82 0.96
CA TYR A 140 1.67 3.72 0.85
C TYR A 140 2.88 3.09 1.53
N TYR A 141 4.06 3.21 0.92
CA TYR A 141 5.32 3.12 1.63
C TYR A 141 5.89 4.55 1.74
N LEU A 142 6.03 5.00 2.98
CA LEU A 142 6.41 6.37 3.32
C LEU A 142 7.79 6.36 3.98
N ALA A 143 8.78 6.83 3.23
CA ALA A 143 10.10 7.17 3.74
C ALA A 143 10.41 8.59 3.24
N LEU A 144 9.77 9.62 3.74
CA LEU A 144 9.99 10.99 3.28
C LEU A 144 10.48 11.84 4.44
N PHE A 145 11.71 12.33 4.33
CA PHE A 145 12.36 13.04 5.41
C PHE A 145 12.89 14.40 4.95
N GLY A 146 13.35 14.58 3.71
CA GLY A 146 13.99 15.82 3.28
C GLY A 146 15.28 16.10 4.06
N ASP A 147 15.64 17.38 4.26
CA ASP A 147 16.85 17.74 5.01
C ASP A 147 16.72 17.42 6.51
N VAL A 148 17.63 16.58 7.01
CA VAL A 148 17.74 16.16 8.42
C VAL A 148 19.05 16.62 9.09
N SER A 149 19.86 17.44 8.40
CA SER A 149 21.19 17.86 8.86
C SER A 149 21.20 18.57 10.22
N THR A 150 20.08 19.16 10.63
CA THR A 150 19.93 19.83 11.93
C THR A 150 19.83 18.86 13.11
N ALA A 151 19.49 17.60 12.86
CA ALA A 151 19.25 16.58 13.89
C ALA A 151 20.17 15.36 13.76
N GLU A 152 20.93 15.21 12.66
CA GLU A 152 21.72 14.01 12.36
C GLU A 152 22.80 13.65 13.40
N SER A 153 23.17 14.59 14.28
CA SER A 153 24.14 14.36 15.37
C SER A 153 23.55 13.70 16.62
N ASP A 154 22.22 13.59 16.72
CA ASP A 154 21.50 13.00 17.86
C ASP A 154 20.36 12.10 17.35
N ASP A 155 20.56 10.79 17.44
CA ASP A 155 19.61 9.77 16.98
C ASP A 155 18.18 9.97 17.53
N ALA A 156 18.03 10.44 18.77
CA ALA A 156 16.71 10.64 19.35
C ALA A 156 15.99 11.85 18.74
N GLN A 157 16.72 12.94 18.50
CA GLN A 157 16.19 14.12 17.81
C GLN A 157 15.90 13.82 16.34
N LEU A 158 16.79 13.09 15.67
CA LEU A 158 16.61 12.65 14.29
C LEU A 158 15.37 11.77 14.16
N LEU A 159 15.22 10.76 15.01
CA LEU A 159 14.06 9.87 14.99
C LEU A 159 12.76 10.65 15.22
N SER A 160 12.74 11.56 16.20
CA SER A 160 11.56 12.38 16.47
C SER A 160 11.20 13.26 15.27
N LEU A 161 12.19 13.90 14.63
CA LEU A 161 11.99 14.72 13.44
C LEU A 161 11.38 13.88 12.29
N CYS A 162 11.98 12.72 12.00
CA CYS A 162 11.50 11.83 10.95
C CYS A 162 10.07 11.33 11.23
N GLN A 163 9.77 10.94 12.47
CA GLN A 163 8.43 10.49 12.85
C GLN A 163 7.38 11.61 12.74
N ASP A 164 7.73 12.83 13.10
CA ASP A 164 6.80 13.96 12.99
C ASP A 164 6.51 14.33 11.52
N ARG A 165 7.51 14.20 10.63
CA ARG A 165 7.33 14.34 9.18
C ARG A 165 6.43 13.24 8.58
N ILE A 166 6.59 11.99 9.02
CA ILE A 166 5.71 10.91 8.57
C ILE A 166 4.27 11.14 9.04
N LYS A 167 4.05 11.55 10.30
CA LYS A 167 2.70 11.90 10.80
C LYS A 167 2.07 13.06 10.03
N GLU A 168 2.87 14.04 9.61
CA GLU A 168 2.39 15.12 8.75
C GLU A 168 1.85 14.58 7.42
N ILE A 169 2.57 13.66 6.78
CA ILE A 169 2.15 13.02 5.53
C ILE A 169 0.91 12.15 5.73
N GLU A 170 0.86 11.32 6.76
CA GLU A 170 -0.32 10.50 7.11
C GLU A 170 -1.55 11.39 7.28
N LYS A 171 -1.41 12.55 7.94
CA LYS A 171 -2.49 13.52 8.07
C LYS A 171 -2.93 14.11 6.73
N ILE A 172 -2.01 14.43 5.83
CA ILE A 172 -2.33 14.91 4.47
C ILE A 172 -3.15 13.85 3.72
N ILE A 173 -2.78 12.57 3.85
CA ILE A 173 -3.49 11.44 3.25
C ILE A 173 -4.89 11.30 3.85
N ASP A 174 -5.02 11.31 5.17
CA ASP A 174 -6.30 11.20 5.88
C ASP A 174 -7.29 12.33 5.54
N GLU A 175 -6.80 13.54 5.26
CA GLU A 175 -7.62 14.68 4.88
C GLU A 175 -8.03 14.67 3.38
N ALA A 176 -7.47 13.76 2.59
CA ALA A 176 -7.74 13.63 1.15
C ALA A 176 -8.91 12.68 0.82
N ASP A 177 -9.23 11.77 1.72
CA ASP A 177 -10.28 10.73 1.63
C ASP A 177 -11.67 11.20 2.09
#